data_AF-A0A7S1ZAM2-F1
#
_entry.id   AF-A0A7S1ZAM2-F1
#
_cell.length_a   1.000
_cell.length_b   1.000
_cell.length_c   1.000
_cell.angle_alpha   90.00
_cell.angle_beta   90.00
_cell.angle_gamma   90.00
#
_symmetry.space_group_name_H-M   'P 1'
#
loop_
_entity.id
_entity.type
_entity.pdbx_description
1 polymer ?
#
loop_
_entity_poly.entity_id
_entity_poly.type
_entity_poly.pdbx_seq_one_letter_code
_entity_poly.pdbx_strand_id
1 'polypeptide(L)'
;DFSALFLSIENMLFWCSVNEFRKDFALNHAPSCDDDQENIDDSDLKAQAQFIYDTYITPISELQINIPSSISQDIAAKMSSKEIKADMFDKAQKEIFSVMSRDSYPRFLSSSYHDKYVQSQQKRKSVRRFSVI
;
A
#
# COMPACT_ATOMS: atom_id res chain seq x y z
N ASP A 1 11.70 21.69 -6.69
CA ASP A 1 10.68 22.04 -5.69
C ASP A 1 10.31 20.78 -4.93
N PHE A 2 10.70 20.70 -3.66
CA PHE A 2 10.56 19.51 -2.81
C PHE A 2 9.11 19.33 -2.33
N SER A 3 8.29 20.39 -2.41
CA SER A 3 6.92 20.42 -1.88
C SER A 3 5.98 19.51 -2.67
N ALA A 4 6.13 19.43 -3.99
CA ALA A 4 5.17 18.73 -4.85
C ALA A 4 5.29 17.19 -4.83
N LEU A 5 6.43 16.62 -4.41
CA LEU A 5 6.58 15.16 -4.27
C LEU A 5 5.97 14.67 -2.94
N PHE A 6 5.94 15.54 -1.92
CA PHE A 6 5.29 15.29 -0.64
C PHE A 6 3.76 15.36 -0.69
N LEU A 7 3.18 15.96 -1.74
CA LEU A 7 1.72 16.09 -1.93
C LEU A 7 0.98 14.77 -2.23
N SER A 8 1.68 13.62 -2.20
CA SER A 8 1.05 12.31 -2.44
C SER A 8 1.68 11.17 -1.66
N ILE A 9 2.44 11.46 -0.60
CA ILE A 9 3.08 10.41 0.19
C ILE A 9 2.03 9.52 0.86
N GLU A 10 0.91 10.11 1.30
CA GLU A 10 -0.24 9.41 1.87
C GLU A 10 -0.80 8.34 0.91
N ASN A 11 -0.81 8.60 -0.40
CA ASN A 11 -1.27 7.65 -1.40
C ASN A 11 -0.36 6.42 -1.50
N MET A 12 0.96 6.65 -1.49
CA MET A 12 1.94 5.57 -1.52
C MET A 12 1.94 4.77 -0.21
N LEU A 13 1.85 5.45 0.93
CA LEU A 13 1.80 4.83 2.25
C LEU A 13 0.54 3.97 2.42
N PHE A 14 -0.63 4.51 2.06
CA PHE A 14 -1.88 3.75 2.06
C PHE A 14 -1.76 2.50 1.20
N TRP A 15 -1.24 2.62 -0.03
CA TRP A 15 -1.06 1.46 -0.90
C TRP A 15 -0.12 0.42 -0.25
N CYS A 16 1.03 0.82 0.26
CA CYS A 16 1.92 -0.11 0.98
C CYS A 16 1.21 -0.82 2.14
N SER A 17 0.49 -0.08 2.99
CA SER A 17 -0.22 -0.66 4.14
C SER A 17 -1.31 -1.67 3.73
N VAL A 18 -2.08 -1.40 2.67
CA VAL A 18 -3.08 -2.35 2.21
C VAL A 18 -2.44 -3.58 1.55
N ASN A 19 -1.29 -3.43 0.87
CA ASN A 19 -0.53 -4.57 0.35
C ASN A 19 -0.05 -5.50 1.46
N GLU A 20 0.49 -4.92 2.52
CA GLU A 20 0.95 -5.64 3.70
C GLU A 20 -0.21 -6.38 4.35
N PHE A 21 -1.34 -5.69 4.59
CA PHE A 21 -2.56 -6.31 5.09
C PHE A 21 -3.03 -7.50 4.25
N ARG A 22 -3.04 -7.37 2.91
CA ARG A 22 -3.45 -8.47 2.02
C ARG A 22 -2.49 -9.66 2.08
N LYS A 23 -1.19 -9.39 2.19
CA LYS A 23 -0.17 -10.44 2.33
C LYS A 23 -0.34 -11.17 3.66
N ASP A 24 -0.50 -10.44 4.76
CA ASP A 24 -0.67 -11.02 6.09
C ASP A 24 -1.98 -11.80 6.18
N PHE A 25 -3.06 -11.27 5.60
CA PHE A 25 -4.34 -11.97 5.50
C PHE A 25 -4.18 -13.30 4.76
N ALA A 26 -3.48 -13.31 3.62
CA ALA A 26 -3.26 -14.51 2.82
C ALA A 26 -2.36 -15.53 3.54
N LEU A 27 -1.35 -15.09 4.28
CA LEU A 27 -0.49 -15.98 5.07
C LEU A 27 -1.26 -16.61 6.24
N ASN A 28 -2.07 -15.82 6.95
CA ASN A 28 -2.88 -16.29 8.06
C ASN A 28 -4.02 -17.23 7.62
N HIS A 29 -4.45 -17.17 6.36
CA HIS A 29 -5.53 -18.01 5.84
C HIS A 29 -5.04 -19.04 4.82
N ALA A 30 -3.72 -19.21 4.67
CA ALA A 30 -3.17 -20.22 3.79
C ALA A 30 -3.50 -21.62 4.33
N PRO A 31 -3.83 -22.58 3.46
CA PRO A 31 -3.99 -23.97 3.89
C PRO A 31 -2.65 -24.48 4.47
N SER A 32 -2.66 -24.90 5.74
CA SER A 32 -1.53 -25.60 6.35
C SER A 32 -1.46 -27.02 5.80
N CYS A 33 -0.24 -27.56 5.68
CA CYS A 33 -0.04 -28.98 5.36
C CYS A 33 -0.28 -29.90 6.56
N ASP A 34 -0.42 -29.32 7.75
CA ASP A 34 -0.64 -30.02 9.01
C ASP A 34 -2.14 -30.01 9.34
N ASP A 35 -2.66 -31.19 9.71
CA ASP A 35 -4.09 -31.48 10.00
C ASP A 35 -4.61 -30.75 11.26
N ASP A 36 -3.70 -30.15 12.03
CA ASP A 36 -4.00 -29.34 13.22
C ASP A 36 -4.23 -27.88 12.84
N GLN A 37 -5.33 -27.61 12.14
CA GLN A 37 -5.71 -26.24 11.78
C GLN A 37 -6.26 -25.53 13.02
N GLU A 38 -5.37 -25.01 13.86
CA GLU A 38 -5.75 -24.08 14.92
C GLU A 38 -6.48 -22.88 14.30
N ASN A 39 -7.58 -22.44 14.91
CA ASN A 39 -8.26 -21.21 14.49
C ASN A 39 -7.27 -20.05 14.69
N ILE A 40 -6.72 -19.55 13.59
CA ILE A 40 -5.81 -18.40 13.60
C ILE A 40 -6.61 -17.18 14.06
N ASP A 41 -6.16 -16.55 15.14
CA ASP A 41 -6.81 -15.36 15.68
C ASP A 41 -6.53 -14.15 14.78
N ASP A 42 -7.59 -13.60 14.21
CA ASP A 42 -7.57 -12.40 13.38
C ASP A 42 -7.31 -11.09 14.15
N SER A 43 -6.99 -11.14 15.45
CA SER A 43 -6.69 -9.97 16.27
C SER A 43 -5.68 -9.02 15.60
N ASP A 44 -4.57 -9.56 15.10
CA ASP A 44 -3.53 -8.74 14.47
C ASP A 44 -4.02 -8.10 13.16
N LEU A 45 -4.75 -8.86 12.33
CA LEU A 45 -5.33 -8.36 11.09
C LEU A 45 -6.42 -7.31 11.35
N LYS A 46 -7.20 -7.44 12.43
CA LYS A 46 -8.18 -6.44 12.89
C LYS A 46 -7.49 -5.16 13.32
N ALA A 47 -6.41 -5.26 14.09
CA ALA A 47 -5.61 -4.11 14.50
C ALA A 47 -4.99 -3.40 13.29
N GLN A 48 -4.49 -4.15 12.31
CA GLN A 48 -3.92 -3.62 11.08
C GLN A 48 -4.99 -2.93 10.21
N ALA A 49 -6.17 -3.53 10.04
CA ALA A 49 -7.28 -2.93 9.33
C ALA A 49 -7.76 -1.63 10.01
N GLN A 50 -7.82 -1.61 11.35
CA GLN A 50 -8.16 -0.43 12.14
C GLN A 50 -7.13 0.67 11.95
N PHE A 51 -5.84 0.33 12.00
CA PHE A 51 -4.75 1.27 11.74
C PHE A 51 -4.88 1.92 10.35
N ILE A 52 -5.15 1.13 9.30
CA ILE A 52 -5.35 1.64 7.94
C ILE A 52 -6.56 2.58 7.89
N TYR A 53 -7.67 2.19 8.52
CA TYR A 53 -8.88 2.99 8.55
C TYR A 53 -8.66 4.35 9.23
N ASP A 54 -8.08 4.36 10.43
CA ASP A 54 -7.85 5.59 11.19
C ASP A 54 -6.81 6.50 10.54
N THR A 55 -5.77 5.91 9.94
CA THR A 55 -4.67 6.68 9.34
C THR A 55 -5.04 7.27 7.99
N TYR A 56 -5.82 6.58 7.17
CA TYR A 56 -6.01 7.01 5.77
C TYR A 56 -7.46 7.32 5.40
N ILE A 57 -8.46 6.79 6.12
CA ILE A 57 -9.87 6.87 5.70
C ILE A 57 -10.65 7.89 6.54
N THR A 58 -10.42 7.89 7.86
CA THR A 58 -11.18 8.71 8.82
C THR A 58 -11.07 10.21 8.50
N PRO A 59 -12.20 10.94 8.44
CA PRO A 59 -12.18 12.39 8.31
C PRO A 59 -11.36 13.00 9.44
N ILE A 60 -10.47 13.96 9.13
CA ILE A 60 -9.50 14.62 10.02
C ILE A 60 -8.13 13.96 10.19
N SER A 61 -7.88 12.80 9.58
CA SER A 61 -6.51 12.27 9.57
C SER A 61 -5.56 13.19 8.79
N GLU A 62 -4.35 13.40 9.31
CA GLU A 62 -3.28 14.12 8.62
C GLU A 62 -2.85 13.44 7.31
N LEU A 63 -3.04 12.12 7.23
CA LEU A 63 -2.72 11.29 6.06
C LEU A 63 -4.00 10.82 5.34
N GLN A 64 -5.11 11.53 5.50
CA GLN A 64 -6.35 11.18 4.82
C GLN A 64 -6.15 11.17 3.30
N ILE A 65 -6.43 10.03 2.66
CA ILE A 65 -6.37 9.91 1.21
C ILE A 65 -7.61 10.53 0.55
N ASN A 66 -7.42 11.13 -0.63
CA ASN A 66 -8.52 11.74 -1.37
C ASN A 66 -9.26 10.70 -2.21
N ILE A 67 -10.41 10.21 -1.71
CA ILE A 67 -11.28 9.24 -2.39
C ILE A 67 -12.76 9.67 -2.34
N PRO A 68 -13.60 9.20 -3.28
CA PRO A 68 -15.04 9.44 -3.24
C PRO A 68 -15.67 9.02 -1.92
N SER A 69 -16.60 9.84 -1.40
CA SER A 69 -17.27 9.57 -0.12
C SER A 69 -18.03 8.23 -0.11
N SER A 70 -18.49 7.75 -1.27
CA SER A 70 -19.11 6.43 -1.40
C SER A 70 -18.15 5.28 -1.08
N ILE A 71 -16.86 5.43 -1.38
CA ILE A 71 -15.83 4.44 -1.06
C ILE A 71 -15.48 4.49 0.43
N SER A 72 -15.29 5.68 1.01
CA SER A 72 -14.98 5.79 2.44
C SER A 72 -16.14 5.30 3.32
N GLN A 73 -17.38 5.55 2.93
CA GLN A 73 -18.56 5.00 3.62
C GLN A 73 -18.68 3.48 3.51
N ASP A 74 -18.38 2.89 2.34
CA ASP A 74 -18.33 1.43 2.16
C ASP A 74 -17.30 0.79 3.09
N ILE A 75 -16.12 1.40 3.22
CA ILE A 75 -15.08 0.93 4.15
C ILE A 75 -15.54 1.06 5.60
N ALA A 76 -16.11 2.20 6.00
CA ALA A 76 -16.61 2.42 7.36
C ALA A 76 -17.71 1.40 7.76
N ALA A 77 -18.60 1.06 6.82
CA ALA A 77 -19.60 0.01 7.02
C ALA A 77 -18.96 -1.37 7.22
N LYS A 78 -17.93 -1.72 6.43
CA LYS A 78 -17.17 -2.98 6.60
C LYS A 78 -16.46 -3.03 7.96
N MET A 79 -15.79 -1.94 8.37
CA MET A 79 -15.13 -1.83 9.68
C MET A 79 -16.11 -2.06 10.84
N SER A 80 -17.36 -1.59 10.70
CA SER A 80 -18.40 -1.75 11.72
C SER A 80 -18.91 -3.20 11.87
N SER A 81 -18.72 -4.04 10.85
CA SER A 81 -19.27 -5.40 10.82
C SER A 81 -18.50 -6.42 11.68
N LYS A 82 -17.37 -6.03 12.30
CA LYS A 82 -16.43 -6.87 13.07
C LYS A 82 -15.74 -8.01 12.28
N GLU A 83 -16.19 -8.29 11.07
CA GLU A 83 -15.52 -9.20 10.14
C GLU A 83 -14.55 -8.42 9.24
N ILE A 84 -13.28 -8.82 9.26
CA ILE A 84 -12.29 -8.32 8.31
C ILE A 84 -12.33 -9.15 7.04
N LYS A 85 -12.08 -8.51 5.90
CA LYS A 85 -12.03 -9.18 4.59
C LYS A 85 -10.82 -8.68 3.82
N ALA A 86 -10.15 -9.58 3.12
CA ALA A 86 -8.97 -9.27 2.32
C ALA A 86 -9.22 -8.15 1.27
N ASP A 87 -10.45 -8.03 0.78
CA ASP A 87 -10.86 -7.12 -0.29
C ASP A 87 -11.48 -5.80 0.22
N MET A 88 -11.48 -5.58 1.54
CA MET A 88 -12.26 -4.48 2.13
C MET A 88 -11.83 -3.10 1.64
N PHE A 89 -10.56 -2.94 1.25
CA PHE A 89 -9.94 -1.71 0.75
C PHE A 89 -9.78 -1.67 -0.79
N ASP A 90 -10.21 -2.68 -1.54
CA ASP A 90 -9.90 -2.82 -2.98
C ASP A 90 -10.35 -1.62 -3.83
N LYS A 91 -11.53 -1.08 -3.54
CA LYS A 91 -12.06 0.09 -4.26
C LYS A 91 -11.18 1.33 -4.03
N ALA A 92 -10.77 1.58 -2.78
CA ALA A 92 -9.89 2.68 -2.44
C ALA A 92 -8.48 2.47 -3.03
N GLN A 93 -7.92 1.27 -2.91
CA GLN A 93 -6.63 0.91 -3.49
C GLN A 93 -6.59 1.14 -5.00
N LYS A 94 -7.66 0.79 -5.72
CA LYS A 94 -7.79 1.04 -7.16
C LYS A 94 -7.83 2.54 -7.48
N GLU A 95 -8.57 3.33 -6.72
CA GLU A 95 -8.62 4.78 -6.91
C GLU A 95 -7.25 5.41 -6.66
N ILE A 96 -6.58 5.03 -5.58
CA ILE A 96 -5.26 5.55 -5.24
C ILE A 96 -4.20 5.14 -6.26
N PHE A 97 -4.25 3.91 -6.78
CA PHE A 97 -3.42 3.50 -7.91
C PHE A 97 -3.63 4.42 -9.13
N SER A 98 -4.88 4.71 -9.48
CA SER A 98 -5.22 5.62 -10.58
C SER A 98 -4.68 7.03 -10.35
N VAL A 99 -4.82 7.58 -9.13
CA VAL A 99 -4.26 8.88 -8.75
C VAL A 99 -2.74 8.90 -8.90
N MET A 100 -2.03 7.93 -8.28
CA MET A 100 -0.57 7.84 -8.38
C MET A 100 -0.09 7.67 -9.82
N SER A 101 -0.81 6.90 -10.65
CA SER A 101 -0.45 6.70 -12.05
C SER A 101 -0.52 7.98 -12.89
N ARG A 102 -1.44 8.89 -12.55
CA ARG A 102 -1.67 10.15 -13.27
C ARG A 102 -0.79 11.30 -12.78
N ASP A 103 -0.39 11.27 -11.51
CA ASP A 103 0.34 12.39 -10.88
C ASP A 103 1.73 11.99 -10.36
N SER A 104 1.81 11.17 -9.31
CA SER A 104 3.07 10.84 -8.63
C SER A 104 4.07 10.12 -9.55
N TYR A 105 3.59 9.19 -10.38
CA TYR A 105 4.45 8.35 -11.21
C TYR A 105 5.12 9.11 -12.37
N PRO A 106 4.40 9.89 -13.21
CA PRO A 106 5.05 10.70 -14.25
C PRO A 106 6.06 11.70 -13.69
N ARG A 107 5.78 12.28 -12.51
CA ARG A 107 6.70 13.18 -11.81
C ARG A 107 7.96 12.46 -11.33
N PHE A 108 7.82 11.26 -10.76
CA PHE A 108 8.96 10.43 -10.36
C PHE A 108 9.87 10.16 -11.57
N LEU A 109 9.32 9.74 -12.71
CA LEU A 109 10.08 9.47 -13.92
C LEU A 109 10.84 10.70 -14.45
N SER A 110 10.27 11.89 -14.27
CA SER A 110 10.86 13.17 -14.68
C SER A 110 11.80 13.76 -13.62
N SER A 111 11.96 13.12 -12.47
CA SER A 111 12.73 13.64 -11.35
C SER A 111 14.19 13.22 -11.41
N SER A 112 15.08 14.05 -10.85
CA SER A 112 16.50 13.71 -10.70
C SER A 112 16.75 12.44 -9.87
N TYR A 113 15.77 11.99 -9.06
CA TYR A 113 15.87 10.73 -8.32
C TYR A 113 15.87 9.53 -9.25
N HIS A 114 14.97 9.51 -10.23
CA HIS A 114 14.92 8.47 -11.24
C HIS A 114 16.22 8.44 -12.06
N ASP A 115 16.73 9.60 -12.50
CA ASP A 115 17.99 9.69 -13.25
C ASP A 115 19.17 9.14 -12.45
N LYS A 116 19.29 9.53 -11.18
CA LYS A 116 20.32 9.00 -10.26
C LYS A 116 20.19 7.50 -10.07
N TYR A 117 18.97 6.99 -9.92
CA TYR A 117 18.71 5.56 -9.82
C TYR A 117 19.19 4.83 -11.09
N VAL A 118 18.78 5.28 -12.28
CA VAL A 118 19.20 4.67 -13.56
C VAL A 118 20.71 4.67 -13.72
N GLN A 119 21.38 5.79 -13.44
CA GLN A 119 22.84 5.89 -13.48
C GLN A 119 23.50 4.91 -12.51
N SER A 120 22.97 4.76 -11.29
CA SER A 120 23.49 3.79 -10.31
C SER A 120 23.36 2.35 -10.82
N GLN A 121 22.27 2.00 -11.50
CA GLN A 121 22.07 0.68 -12.06
C GLN A 121 23.01 0.39 -13.24
N GLN A 122 23.25 1.39 -14.09
CA GLN A 122 24.23 1.28 -15.19
C GLN A 122 25.65 1.05 -14.66
N LYS A 123 26.06 1.80 -13.62
CA LYS A 123 27.35 1.59 -12.94
C LYS A 123 27.46 0.17 -12.37
N ARG A 124 26.43 -0.33 -11.68
CA ARG A 124 26.40 -1.71 -11.14
C ARG A 124 26.56 -2.76 -12.25
N LYS A 125 25.91 -2.57 -13.40
CA LYS A 125 26.03 -3.48 -14.56
C LYS A 125 27.42 -3.43 -15.19
N SER A 126 28.02 -2.25 -15.35
CA SER A 126 29.39 -2.12 -15.87
C SER A 126 30.40 -2.76 -14.93
N VAL A 127 30.32 -2.51 -13.62
CA VAL A 127 31.22 -3.15 -12.63
C VAL A 127 31.12 -4.68 -12.69
N ARG A 128 29.91 -5.25 -12.72
CA ARG A 128 29.74 -6.71 -12.86
C ARG A 128 30.31 -7.25 -14.17
N ARG A 129 30.31 -6.48 -15.25
CA ARG A 129 30.90 -6.88 -16.53
C ARG A 129 32.43 -6.91 -16.50
N PHE A 130 33.04 -6.04 -15.68
CA PHE A 130 34.50 -6.02 -15.46
C PHE A 130 34.96 -7.02 -14.39
N SER A 131 34.09 -7.46 -13.47
CA SER A 131 34.43 -8.46 -12.43
C SER A 131 34.31 -9.92 -12.87
N VAL A 132 34.06 -10.19 -14.17
CA VAL A 132 33.94 -11.56 -14.75
C VAL A 132 35.10 -11.86 -15.71
N ILE A 133 36.20 -11.12 -15.60
CA ILE A 133 37.49 -11.37 -16.27
C ILE A 133 38.54 -11.52 -15.17
#